data_AF-A0A1Q7IXN4-F1
#
_entry.id   AF-A0A1Q7IXN4-F1
#
_cell.length_a   1.000
_cell.length_b   1.000
_cell.length_c   1.000
_cell.angle_alpha   90.00
_cell.angle_beta   90.00
_cell.angle_gamma   90.00
#
_symmetry.space_group_name_H-M   'P 1'
#
loop_
_entity.id
_entity.type
_entity.pdbx_description
1 polymer ?
#
loop_
_entity_poly.entity_id
_entity_poly.type
_entity_poly.pdbx_seq_one_letter_code
_entity_poly.pdbx_strand_id
1 'polypeptide(L)'
;MSARSKPRLRITVAAAVLIAVVAACREAPVEPCPAARLAVDRVPLAASSSPFDPAFAAAGAEFHVPPAVLQGIGWVETRWQMVEGAEEFSGRPPAFGVMALRGVALERGAALAGVTVAAARRDPVANIRAAAALLDAYAAEAAIDRSRSEHWSVVVARYSGIELPEGRAAYGREVDRALALGGARTAPAGTRAPAPGACPPPPGSGGAPDYAPAVWRASPNFNQRPADSTGAMHIVIIHTCESNYTSCWSWLVNLASQASAHYVVNEDGSEASQLVLERDRAWHIAALYDCTLNRRHDCWLNGVQSNHFTVGVEHAGFASQDSFPASQMEASAALVCDVTRDRGIPRDWQHIVAHGQLQPADRTDPGPHWPWIAYVHRVQALCGEVVVDDSAAFNDPALAAAAAPGAWTASDSTPDYYGGGYRWAPTQPDATDGAAFSFRLSAAGSRTLDVRWTSGTNRSSRAAYATITAAGDTLAVARQDQTTGGGRWHTLGTWTFPAGWNRVVLLQRDVSGAVVVADALRVRE
;
A
#
# COMPACT_ATOMS: atom_id res chain seq x y z
N MET A 1 -77.02 59.37 32.42
CA MET A 1 -76.32 59.11 31.14
C MET A 1 -75.35 57.95 31.35
N SER A 2 -75.47 56.90 30.51
CA SER A 2 -74.53 55.79 30.22
C SER A 2 -73.75 55.10 31.34
N ALA A 3 -73.93 53.81 31.68
CA ALA A 3 -73.95 52.55 30.90
C ALA A 3 -72.58 51.97 30.52
N ARG A 4 -72.35 50.70 30.95
CA ARG A 4 -71.61 49.60 30.28
C ARG A 4 -70.08 49.79 30.13
N SER A 5 -69.19 48.79 30.08
CA SER A 5 -69.20 47.32 30.04
C SER A 5 -67.74 46.83 30.23
N LYS A 6 -67.54 45.58 30.64
CA LYS A 6 -66.24 44.87 30.62
C LYS A 6 -65.60 44.83 29.22
N PRO A 7 -64.29 44.52 29.14
CA PRO A 7 -63.95 43.22 28.57
C PRO A 7 -62.89 42.42 29.37
N ARG A 8 -62.96 41.11 29.19
CA ARG A 8 -62.00 40.09 29.62
C ARG A 8 -60.78 40.13 28.69
N LEU A 9 -59.57 40.03 29.23
CA LEU A 9 -58.39 39.63 28.45
C LEU A 9 -57.86 38.29 28.98
N ARG A 10 -57.90 37.28 28.10
CA ARG A 10 -57.28 35.98 28.28
C ARG A 10 -55.78 36.16 28.04
N ILE A 11 -54.94 35.73 28.99
CA ILE A 11 -53.52 35.48 28.72
C ILE A 11 -53.32 33.98 28.80
N THR A 12 -53.11 33.42 27.61
CA THR A 12 -52.72 32.04 27.33
C THR A 12 -51.34 31.76 27.91
N VAL A 13 -51.24 30.66 28.66
CA VAL A 13 -49.98 30.04 29.11
C VAL A 13 -49.23 29.53 27.88
N ALA A 14 -48.09 30.14 27.55
CA ALA A 14 -47.15 29.57 26.61
C ALA A 14 -46.34 28.49 27.33
N ALA A 15 -46.61 27.22 27.01
CA ALA A 15 -45.82 26.09 27.46
C ALA A 15 -44.44 26.15 26.79
N ALA A 16 -43.38 26.29 27.59
CA ALA A 16 -42.02 26.07 27.17
C ALA A 16 -41.84 24.56 26.90
N VAL A 17 -41.73 24.19 25.63
CA VAL A 17 -41.32 22.84 25.23
C VAL A 17 -39.81 22.76 25.39
N LEU A 18 -39.37 22.22 26.52
CA LEU A 18 -38.03 21.64 26.68
C LEU A 18 -37.93 20.45 25.72
N ILE A 19 -37.15 20.56 24.65
CA ILE A 19 -36.77 19.40 23.85
C ILE A 19 -35.65 18.68 24.61
N ALA A 20 -36.04 17.75 25.46
CA ALA A 20 -35.15 16.73 25.99
C ALA A 20 -34.87 15.72 24.87
N VAL A 21 -33.71 15.81 24.23
CA VAL A 21 -33.20 14.73 23.38
C VAL A 21 -32.69 13.64 24.31
N VAL A 22 -33.50 12.61 24.54
CA VAL A 22 -33.06 11.37 25.19
C VAL A 22 -33.62 10.18 24.44
N ALA A 23 -32.74 9.20 24.27
CA ALA A 23 -32.95 7.82 23.82
C ALA A 23 -32.93 7.55 22.31
N ALA A 24 -31.71 7.51 21.75
CA ALA A 24 -31.27 6.38 20.93
C ALA A 24 -29.75 6.18 21.12
N CYS A 25 -29.30 4.92 21.15
CA CYS A 25 -27.91 4.45 21.29
C CYS A 25 -27.32 4.48 22.71
N ARG A 26 -27.81 3.59 23.58
CA ARG A 26 -26.93 2.93 24.57
C ARG A 26 -26.61 1.54 24.07
N GLU A 27 -25.43 1.41 23.47
CA GLU A 27 -24.54 0.25 23.60
C GLU A 27 -23.18 0.70 23.06
N ALA A 28 -22.35 1.19 23.98
CA ALA A 28 -20.91 1.24 23.74
C ALA A 28 -20.41 -0.21 23.76
N PRO A 29 -19.52 -0.63 22.85
CA PRO A 29 -18.95 -1.96 22.93
C PRO A 29 -18.19 -2.10 24.27
N VAL A 30 -18.57 -3.14 25.01
CA VAL A 30 -17.88 -3.59 26.22
C VAL A 30 -16.42 -3.89 25.83
N GLU A 31 -15.46 -3.32 26.57
CA GLU A 31 -14.03 -3.57 26.37
C GLU A 31 -13.75 -5.08 26.37
N PRO A 32 -13.19 -5.67 25.30
CA PRO A 32 -12.54 -6.97 25.44
C PRO A 32 -11.27 -6.81 26.28
N CYS A 33 -11.01 -7.83 27.10
CA CYS A 33 -9.82 -7.97 27.94
C CYS A 33 -8.52 -7.57 27.19
N PRO A 34 -7.51 -7.04 27.90
CA PRO A 34 -6.28 -6.56 27.30
C PRO A 34 -5.54 -7.71 26.62
N ALA A 35 -5.58 -7.76 25.29
CA ALA A 35 -4.59 -8.50 24.53
C ALA A 35 -3.25 -7.79 24.74
N ALA A 36 -2.25 -8.56 25.16
CA ALA A 36 -0.91 -8.10 25.43
C ALA A 36 -0.42 -7.18 24.29
N ARG A 37 0.17 -6.04 24.67
CA ARG A 37 0.98 -5.24 23.76
C ARG A 37 2.02 -6.17 23.16
N LEU A 38 1.87 -6.49 21.87
CA LEU A 38 3.00 -6.95 21.09
C LEU A 38 3.95 -5.76 21.00
N ALA A 39 4.85 -5.66 21.97
CA ALA A 39 6.19 -5.25 21.63
C ALA A 39 6.58 -6.11 20.43
N VAL A 40 6.91 -5.48 19.31
CA VAL A 40 7.51 -6.18 18.18
C VAL A 40 8.93 -6.55 18.62
N ASP A 41 9.01 -7.50 19.56
CA ASP A 41 10.12 -8.42 19.59
C ASP A 41 10.12 -9.03 18.20
N ARG A 42 11.16 -8.72 17.42
CA ARG A 42 11.44 -9.42 16.17
C ARG A 42 11.52 -10.89 16.55
N VAL A 43 10.42 -11.61 16.36
CA VAL A 43 10.39 -13.06 16.47
C VAL A 43 11.47 -13.53 15.51
N PRO A 44 12.51 -14.24 15.99
CA PRO A 44 13.47 -14.86 15.10
C PRO A 44 12.64 -15.69 14.12
N LEU A 45 12.81 -15.45 12.81
CA LEU A 45 12.16 -16.25 11.77
C LEU A 45 12.43 -17.72 12.10
N ALA A 46 11.40 -18.42 12.59
CA ALA A 46 11.45 -19.85 12.81
C ALA A 46 11.74 -20.50 11.44
N ALA A 47 12.45 -21.62 11.44
CA ALA A 47 12.69 -22.38 10.22
C ALA A 47 11.35 -22.65 9.52
N SER A 48 11.12 -22.00 8.39
CA SER A 48 9.90 -22.17 7.60
C SER A 48 10.09 -23.37 6.69
N SER A 49 9.24 -24.40 6.83
CA SER A 49 9.15 -25.47 5.84
C SER A 49 8.55 -24.93 4.55
N SER A 50 9.08 -25.33 3.40
CA SER A 50 8.50 -24.98 2.10
C SER A 50 7.40 -25.98 1.73
N PRO A 51 6.29 -25.55 1.09
CA PRO A 51 5.35 -26.50 0.49
C PRO A 51 6.00 -27.38 -0.60
N PHE A 52 7.18 -27.00 -1.10
CA PHE A 52 7.92 -27.72 -2.14
C PHE A 52 9.10 -28.53 -1.63
N ASP A 53 9.25 -28.74 -0.32
CA ASP A 53 10.36 -29.53 0.24
C ASP A 53 10.56 -30.90 -0.42
N PRO A 54 9.50 -31.70 -0.70
CA PRO A 54 9.66 -32.96 -1.45
C PRO A 54 10.18 -32.77 -2.88
N ALA A 55 9.75 -31.70 -3.57
CA ALA A 55 10.19 -31.41 -4.93
C ALA A 55 11.65 -30.96 -4.97
N PHE A 56 12.07 -30.12 -4.01
CA PHE A 56 13.47 -29.74 -3.85
C PHE A 56 14.37 -30.94 -3.56
N ALA A 57 13.92 -31.85 -2.68
CA ALA A 57 14.67 -33.07 -2.37
C ALA A 57 14.80 -33.98 -3.61
N ALA A 58 13.71 -34.21 -4.34
CA ALA A 58 13.70 -35.06 -5.54
C ALA A 58 14.57 -34.48 -6.66
N ALA A 59 14.40 -33.19 -6.98
CA ALA A 59 15.20 -32.52 -8.01
C ALA A 59 16.68 -32.43 -7.62
N GLY A 60 16.98 -32.19 -6.33
CA GLY A 60 18.34 -32.19 -5.82
C GLY A 60 19.04 -33.53 -5.95
N ALA A 61 18.33 -34.63 -5.69
CA ALA A 61 18.84 -35.99 -5.89
C ALA A 61 19.04 -36.33 -7.38
N GLU A 62 18.13 -35.89 -8.25
CA GLU A 62 18.20 -36.11 -9.69
C GLU A 62 19.35 -35.34 -10.35
N PHE A 63 19.56 -34.09 -9.95
CA PHE A 63 20.52 -33.17 -10.60
C PHE A 63 21.72 -32.83 -9.72
N HIS A 64 22.01 -33.60 -8.68
CA HIS A 64 23.20 -33.42 -7.83
C HIS A 64 23.35 -32.01 -7.23
N VAL A 65 22.24 -31.35 -6.93
CA VAL A 65 22.19 -30.04 -6.26
C VAL A 65 21.71 -30.23 -4.82
N PRO A 66 22.40 -29.69 -3.80
CA PRO A 66 21.90 -29.75 -2.43
C PRO A 66 20.48 -29.15 -2.33
N PRO A 67 19.49 -29.86 -1.76
CA PRO A 67 18.11 -29.35 -1.66
C PRO A 67 18.01 -27.99 -0.99
N ALA A 68 18.87 -27.74 0.00
CA ALA A 68 18.95 -26.44 0.66
C ALA A 68 19.28 -25.29 -0.32
N VAL A 69 20.19 -25.50 -1.29
CA VAL A 69 20.52 -24.49 -2.30
C VAL A 69 19.29 -24.16 -3.15
N LEU A 70 18.51 -25.16 -3.56
CA LEU A 70 17.26 -24.95 -4.30
C LEU A 70 16.23 -24.20 -3.45
N GLN A 71 16.05 -24.59 -2.19
CA GLN A 71 15.16 -23.90 -1.25
C GLN A 71 15.58 -22.43 -1.06
N GLY A 72 16.87 -22.17 -0.85
CA GLY A 72 17.41 -20.84 -0.64
C GLY A 72 17.22 -19.94 -1.86
N ILE A 73 17.52 -20.44 -3.06
CA ILE A 73 17.25 -19.73 -4.32
C ILE A 73 15.76 -19.45 -4.47
N GLY A 74 14.88 -20.47 -4.36
CA GLY A 74 13.43 -20.27 -4.52
C GLY A 74 12.84 -19.31 -3.48
N TRP A 75 13.40 -19.27 -2.27
CA TRP A 75 13.02 -18.31 -1.24
C TRP A 75 13.41 -16.88 -1.61
N VAL A 76 14.66 -16.67 -2.05
CA VAL A 76 15.14 -15.35 -2.47
C VAL A 76 14.43 -14.88 -3.72
N GLU A 77 14.19 -15.77 -4.69
CA GLU A 77 13.60 -15.40 -5.97
C GLU A 77 12.12 -15.04 -5.87
N THR A 78 11.31 -15.87 -5.20
CA THR A 78 9.84 -15.71 -5.23
C THR A 78 9.16 -15.92 -3.88
N ARG A 79 9.94 -16.09 -2.79
CA ARG A 79 9.40 -16.51 -1.48
C ARG A 79 8.60 -17.81 -1.59
N TRP A 80 9.06 -18.71 -2.48
CA TRP A 80 8.36 -19.93 -2.89
C TRP A 80 6.95 -19.72 -3.44
N GLN A 81 6.65 -18.57 -4.04
CA GLN A 81 5.41 -18.39 -4.79
C GLN A 81 5.59 -18.87 -6.23
N MET A 82 4.54 -19.47 -6.80
CA MET A 82 4.50 -19.87 -8.20
C MET A 82 4.11 -18.65 -9.05
N VAL A 83 5.09 -17.86 -9.47
CA VAL A 83 4.85 -16.60 -10.16
C VAL A 83 4.72 -16.78 -11.68
N GLU A 84 3.89 -15.95 -12.30
CA GLU A 84 3.79 -15.78 -13.75
C GLU A 84 4.16 -14.33 -14.06
N GLY A 85 5.45 -14.07 -14.22
CA GLY A 85 5.94 -12.72 -14.36
C GLY A 85 5.65 -12.09 -15.72
N ALA A 86 5.62 -10.76 -15.72
CA ALA A 86 5.53 -9.93 -16.92
C ALA A 86 6.89 -9.28 -17.23
N GLU A 87 7.03 -8.71 -18.43
CA GLU A 87 8.21 -7.90 -18.76
C GLU A 87 8.07 -6.52 -18.09
N GLU A 88 8.69 -6.32 -16.93
CA GLU A 88 8.66 -5.00 -16.26
C GLU A 88 9.65 -4.01 -16.86
N PHE A 89 10.83 -4.47 -17.24
CA PHE A 89 11.87 -3.61 -17.79
C PHE A 89 12.26 -4.09 -19.19
N SER A 90 12.38 -3.14 -20.12
CA SER A 90 12.78 -3.45 -21.49
C SER A 90 14.10 -4.22 -21.50
N GLY A 91 14.13 -5.33 -22.24
CA GLY A 91 15.32 -6.18 -22.36
C GLY A 91 15.51 -7.16 -21.21
N ARG A 92 14.59 -7.21 -20.23
CA ARG A 92 14.60 -8.19 -19.15
C ARG A 92 13.45 -9.19 -19.32
N PRO A 93 13.72 -10.45 -19.72
CA PRO A 93 12.66 -11.43 -19.92
C PRO A 93 11.85 -11.69 -18.64
N PRO A 94 10.55 -12.01 -18.78
CA PRO A 94 9.70 -12.39 -17.65
C PRO A 94 10.24 -13.61 -16.93
N ALA A 95 10.04 -13.65 -15.61
CA ALA A 95 10.41 -14.77 -14.75
C ALA A 95 9.21 -15.66 -14.47
N PHE A 96 9.45 -16.97 -14.40
CA PHE A 96 8.38 -17.93 -14.16
C PHE A 96 8.71 -18.93 -13.05
N GLY A 97 7.66 -19.25 -12.30
CA GLY A 97 7.60 -20.28 -11.28
C GLY A 97 8.45 -20.03 -10.04
N VAL A 98 8.47 -21.03 -9.16
CA VAL A 98 9.12 -21.01 -7.83
C VAL A 98 10.59 -20.56 -7.86
N MET A 99 11.26 -20.77 -8.99
CA MET A 99 12.69 -20.49 -9.16
C MET A 99 12.96 -19.26 -10.04
N ALA A 100 11.94 -18.52 -10.48
CA ALA A 100 12.05 -17.32 -11.32
C ALA A 100 12.94 -17.48 -12.57
N LEU A 101 12.83 -18.62 -13.27
CA LEU A 101 13.59 -18.87 -14.50
C LEU A 101 13.15 -17.92 -15.63
N ARG A 102 14.12 -17.39 -16.39
CA ARG A 102 13.92 -16.36 -17.43
C ARG A 102 14.49 -16.79 -18.78
N GLY A 103 13.82 -16.40 -19.87
CA GLY A 103 14.34 -16.47 -21.25
C GLY A 103 15.14 -17.74 -21.57
N VAL A 104 16.39 -17.57 -22.01
CA VAL A 104 17.29 -18.68 -22.37
C VAL A 104 17.61 -19.62 -21.21
N ALA A 105 17.60 -19.14 -19.96
CA ALA A 105 17.83 -19.98 -18.78
C ALA A 105 16.64 -20.92 -18.54
N LEU A 106 15.41 -20.44 -18.75
CA LEU A 106 14.20 -21.26 -18.72
C LEU A 106 14.22 -22.33 -19.81
N GLU A 107 14.53 -21.93 -21.06
CA GLU A 107 14.59 -22.86 -22.20
C GLU A 107 15.64 -23.94 -22.00
N ARG A 108 16.85 -23.53 -21.59
CA ARG A 108 17.95 -24.44 -21.31
C ARG A 108 17.65 -25.36 -20.14
N GLY A 109 17.13 -24.83 -19.03
CA GLY A 109 16.76 -25.61 -17.85
C GLY A 109 15.68 -26.65 -18.16
N ALA A 110 14.64 -26.25 -18.91
CA ALA A 110 13.57 -27.15 -19.32
C ALA A 110 14.09 -28.30 -20.20
N ALA A 111 14.94 -27.99 -21.18
CA ALA A 111 15.56 -28.99 -22.05
C ALA A 111 16.44 -29.98 -21.26
N LEU A 112 17.27 -29.49 -20.34
CA LEU A 112 18.13 -30.33 -19.49
C LEU A 112 17.32 -31.23 -18.54
N ALA A 113 16.19 -30.75 -18.04
CA ALA A 113 15.32 -31.51 -17.14
C ALA A 113 14.35 -32.46 -17.87
N GLY A 114 14.33 -32.46 -19.21
CA GLY A 114 13.40 -33.26 -20.00
C GLY A 114 11.93 -32.85 -19.83
N VAL A 115 11.67 -31.57 -19.58
CA VAL A 115 10.32 -30.99 -19.48
C VAL A 115 10.08 -29.96 -20.58
N THR A 116 8.81 -29.68 -20.89
CA THR A 116 8.50 -28.61 -21.84
C THR A 116 8.67 -27.24 -21.20
N VAL A 117 8.98 -26.22 -22.00
CA VAL A 117 9.01 -24.82 -21.52
C VAL A 117 7.66 -24.43 -20.90
N ALA A 118 6.54 -24.86 -21.50
CA ALA A 118 5.21 -24.60 -20.97
C ALA A 118 4.99 -25.21 -19.57
N ALA A 119 5.46 -26.45 -19.34
CA ALA A 119 5.41 -27.07 -18.02
C ALA A 119 6.32 -26.34 -17.03
N ALA A 120 7.56 -26.01 -17.42
CA ALA A 120 8.48 -25.26 -16.57
C ALA A 120 7.97 -23.85 -16.20
N ARG A 121 7.02 -23.28 -16.96
CA ARG A 121 6.37 -22.01 -16.60
C ARG A 121 5.21 -22.15 -15.62
N ARG A 122 4.50 -23.29 -15.60
CA ARG A 122 3.18 -23.42 -14.96
C ARG A 122 3.09 -24.49 -13.88
N ASP A 123 3.99 -25.47 -13.92
CA ASP A 123 4.04 -26.54 -12.95
C ASP A 123 5.23 -26.33 -12.00
N PRO A 124 5.01 -26.26 -10.67
CA PRO A 124 6.08 -25.98 -9.73
C PRO A 124 7.15 -27.08 -9.71
N VAL A 125 6.78 -28.36 -9.90
CA VAL A 125 7.74 -29.47 -9.91
C VAL A 125 8.63 -29.41 -11.16
N ALA A 126 8.05 -29.16 -12.34
CA ALA A 126 8.79 -28.97 -13.57
C ALA A 126 9.71 -27.75 -13.51
N ASN A 127 9.26 -26.65 -12.91
CA ASN A 127 10.07 -25.44 -12.71
C ASN A 127 11.28 -25.71 -11.80
N ILE A 128 11.07 -26.38 -10.66
CA ILE A 128 12.14 -26.76 -9.73
C ILE A 128 13.13 -27.72 -10.40
N ARG A 129 12.65 -28.73 -11.14
CA ARG A 129 13.52 -29.64 -11.90
C ARG A 129 14.34 -28.90 -12.95
N ALA A 130 13.72 -28.00 -13.72
CA ALA A 130 14.41 -27.18 -14.72
C ALA A 130 15.52 -26.31 -14.11
N ALA A 131 15.26 -25.71 -12.93
CA ALA A 131 16.27 -24.92 -12.23
C ALA A 131 17.40 -25.79 -11.69
N ALA A 132 17.09 -26.95 -11.10
CA ALA A 132 18.09 -27.89 -10.61
C ALA A 132 18.99 -28.41 -11.74
N ALA A 133 18.42 -28.77 -12.89
CA ALA A 133 19.17 -29.20 -14.07
C ALA A 133 20.09 -28.10 -14.63
N LEU A 134 19.63 -26.83 -14.60
CA LEU A 134 20.46 -25.69 -15.00
C LEU A 134 21.63 -25.46 -14.03
N LEU A 135 21.37 -25.53 -12.72
CA LEU A 135 22.39 -25.39 -11.68
C LEU A 135 23.44 -26.51 -11.76
N ASP A 136 23.02 -27.74 -12.04
CA ASP A 136 23.91 -28.89 -12.28
C ASP A 136 24.86 -28.63 -13.46
N ALA A 137 24.31 -28.16 -14.58
CA ALA A 137 25.10 -27.81 -15.76
C ALA A 137 26.10 -26.68 -15.45
N TYR A 138 25.69 -25.63 -14.73
CA TYR A 138 26.59 -24.56 -14.31
C TYR A 138 27.68 -25.05 -13.34
N ALA A 139 27.35 -25.97 -12.43
CA ALA A 139 28.31 -26.58 -11.52
C ALA A 139 29.34 -27.43 -12.27
N ALA A 140 28.92 -28.17 -13.30
CA ALA A 140 29.82 -28.93 -14.16
C ALA A 140 30.75 -28.02 -14.97
N GLU A 141 30.21 -26.96 -15.59
CA GLU A 141 31.00 -25.98 -16.36
C GLU A 141 32.02 -25.23 -15.50
N ALA A 142 31.66 -24.93 -14.25
CA ALA A 142 32.57 -24.28 -13.29
C ALA A 142 33.52 -25.25 -12.58
N ALA A 143 33.39 -26.56 -12.84
CA ALA A 143 34.18 -27.63 -12.21
C ALA A 143 34.24 -27.52 -10.66
N ILE A 144 33.11 -27.19 -10.02
CA ILE A 144 33.06 -27.05 -8.56
C ILE A 144 33.10 -28.40 -7.86
N ASP A 145 33.73 -28.45 -6.67
CA ASP A 145 33.49 -29.55 -5.74
C ASP A 145 32.11 -29.37 -5.09
N ARG A 146 31.15 -30.17 -5.55
CA ARG A 146 29.74 -30.13 -5.16
C ARG A 146 29.48 -30.52 -3.71
N SER A 147 30.43 -31.22 -3.06
CA SER A 147 30.33 -31.57 -1.64
C SER A 147 30.56 -30.38 -0.71
N ARG A 148 31.21 -29.32 -1.24
CA ARG A 148 31.54 -28.10 -0.50
C ARG A 148 30.48 -27.05 -0.74
N SER A 149 29.67 -26.77 0.28
CA SER A 149 28.59 -25.78 0.23
C SER A 149 29.07 -24.39 -0.26
N GLU A 150 30.31 -24.00 0.07
CA GLU A 150 30.93 -22.71 -0.25
C GLU A 150 31.20 -22.55 -1.74
N HIS A 151 31.41 -23.65 -2.47
CA HIS A 151 31.67 -23.61 -3.90
C HIS A 151 30.41 -23.36 -4.72
N TRP A 152 29.22 -23.57 -4.15
CA TRP A 152 27.96 -23.25 -4.82
C TRP A 152 27.76 -21.74 -5.02
N SER A 153 28.49 -20.88 -4.31
CA SER A 153 28.41 -19.43 -4.44
C SER A 153 28.65 -18.93 -5.88
N VAL A 154 29.60 -19.52 -6.63
CA VAL A 154 29.87 -19.14 -8.02
C VAL A 154 28.71 -19.52 -8.95
N VAL A 155 28.06 -20.65 -8.68
CA VAL A 155 26.91 -21.15 -9.44
C VAL A 155 25.66 -20.31 -9.16
N VAL A 156 25.41 -20.01 -7.88
CA VAL A 156 24.33 -19.13 -7.43
C VAL A 156 24.48 -17.72 -8.01
N ALA A 157 25.70 -17.16 -7.98
CA ALA A 157 25.98 -15.84 -8.56
C ALA A 157 25.70 -15.82 -10.07
N ARG A 158 26.05 -16.90 -10.80
CA ARG A 158 25.72 -17.02 -12.22
C ARG A 158 24.21 -17.19 -12.46
N TYR A 159 23.54 -17.97 -11.62
CA TYR A 159 22.09 -18.21 -11.69
C TYR A 159 21.29 -16.90 -11.61
N SER A 160 21.72 -15.97 -10.75
CA SER A 160 21.07 -14.67 -10.57
C SER A 160 20.88 -13.86 -11.86
N GLY A 161 21.75 -14.05 -12.86
CA GLY A 161 21.78 -13.25 -14.08
C GLY A 161 22.14 -11.78 -13.86
N ILE A 162 22.56 -11.38 -12.66
CA ILE A 162 22.91 -9.99 -12.35
C ILE A 162 24.25 -9.63 -12.98
N GLU A 163 24.29 -8.51 -13.72
CA GLU A 163 25.51 -8.06 -14.39
C GLU A 163 26.51 -7.43 -13.40
N LEU A 164 26.01 -6.50 -12.58
CA LEU A 164 26.84 -5.71 -11.67
C LEU A 164 27.46 -6.60 -10.58
N PRO A 165 28.79 -6.55 -10.37
CA PRO A 165 29.47 -7.37 -9.38
C PRO A 165 28.92 -7.22 -7.96
N GLU A 166 28.54 -6.00 -7.59
CA GLU A 166 27.98 -5.69 -6.27
C GLU A 166 26.60 -6.31 -6.04
N GLY A 167 25.73 -6.25 -7.07
CA GLY A 167 24.44 -6.92 -7.06
C GLY A 167 24.58 -8.43 -6.96
N ARG A 168 25.52 -9.04 -7.70
CA ARG A 168 25.82 -10.49 -7.58
C ARG A 168 26.27 -10.86 -6.16
N ALA A 169 27.12 -10.05 -5.55
CA ALA A 169 27.57 -10.28 -4.18
C ALA A 169 26.42 -10.15 -3.17
N ALA A 170 25.49 -9.19 -3.37
CA ALA A 170 24.31 -9.01 -2.52
C ALA A 170 23.36 -10.19 -2.64
N TYR A 171 23.13 -10.68 -3.86
CA TYR A 171 22.28 -11.82 -4.10
C TYR A 171 22.82 -13.08 -3.42
N GLY A 172 24.14 -13.33 -3.52
CA GLY A 172 24.78 -14.45 -2.83
C GLY A 172 24.58 -14.41 -1.31
N ARG A 173 24.69 -13.23 -0.69
CA ARG A 173 24.43 -13.06 0.76
C ARG A 173 22.98 -13.33 1.14
N GLU A 174 22.02 -12.91 0.32
CA GLU A 174 20.61 -13.21 0.58
C GLU A 174 20.32 -14.70 0.48
N VAL A 175 20.93 -15.42 -0.47
CA VAL A 175 20.83 -16.88 -0.55
C VAL A 175 21.47 -17.54 0.66
N ASP A 176 22.66 -17.09 1.09
CA ASP A 176 23.30 -17.59 2.31
C ASP A 176 22.48 -17.33 3.58
N ARG A 177 21.82 -16.17 3.66
CA ARG A 177 20.89 -15.84 4.74
C ARG A 177 19.66 -16.76 4.72
N ALA A 178 19.09 -17.01 3.55
CA ALA A 178 17.97 -17.95 3.38
C ALA A 178 18.36 -19.37 3.83
N LEU A 179 19.54 -19.84 3.43
CA LEU A 179 20.11 -21.12 3.87
C LEU A 179 20.28 -21.20 5.39
N ALA A 180 20.70 -20.09 6.02
CA ALA A 180 20.87 -20.04 7.47
C ALA A 180 19.53 -20.05 8.23
N LEU A 181 18.50 -19.37 7.71
CA LEU A 181 17.15 -19.39 8.27
C LEU A 181 16.50 -20.80 8.19
N GLY A 182 16.82 -21.57 7.15
CA GLY A 182 16.41 -22.97 7.01
C GLY A 182 17.23 -23.97 7.86
N GLY A 183 18.18 -23.51 8.68
CA GLY A 183 19.04 -24.37 9.49
C GLY A 183 20.12 -25.13 8.70
N ALA A 184 20.28 -24.85 7.40
CA ALA A 184 21.24 -25.52 6.51
C ALA A 184 22.65 -24.88 6.51
N ARG A 185 22.79 -23.67 7.09
CA ARG A 185 24.08 -22.98 7.31
C ARG A 185 24.08 -22.25 8.65
N THR A 186 25.25 -22.08 9.26
CA THR A 186 25.39 -21.15 10.37
C THR A 186 25.25 -19.71 9.86
N ALA A 187 24.40 -18.91 10.50
CA ALA A 187 24.31 -17.48 10.21
C ALA A 187 25.70 -16.82 10.32
N PRO A 188 26.05 -15.87 9.45
CA PRO A 188 27.31 -15.15 9.59
C PRO A 188 27.38 -14.51 10.98
N ALA A 189 28.46 -14.75 11.73
CA ALA A 189 28.69 -14.09 13.01
C ALA A 189 29.14 -12.64 12.77
N GLY A 190 28.32 -11.65 13.13
CA GLY A 190 28.70 -10.24 13.09
C GLY A 190 27.53 -9.27 12.97
N THR A 191 27.73 -8.06 13.50
CA THR A 191 26.89 -6.87 13.28
C THR A 191 26.60 -6.68 11.79
N ARG A 192 25.34 -6.32 11.43
CA ARG A 192 24.89 -5.99 10.06
C ARG A 192 25.97 -5.14 9.38
N ALA A 193 26.75 -5.77 8.49
CA ALA A 193 27.74 -5.06 7.70
C ALA A 193 27.03 -3.93 6.94
N PRO A 194 27.69 -2.76 6.71
CA PRO A 194 27.08 -1.69 5.92
C PRO A 194 26.53 -2.27 4.62
N ALA A 195 25.31 -1.86 4.28
CA ALA A 195 24.59 -2.40 3.15
C ALA A 195 25.48 -2.27 1.90
N PRO A 196 25.90 -3.39 1.28
CA PRO A 196 26.67 -3.36 0.06
C PRO A 196 25.86 -2.60 -1.00
N GLY A 197 26.49 -1.65 -1.67
CA GLY A 197 25.84 -0.69 -2.58
C GLY A 197 25.73 0.72 -2.05
N ALA A 198 25.98 0.96 -0.75
CA ALA A 198 25.86 2.29 -0.17
C ALA A 198 26.90 3.26 -0.75
N CYS A 199 26.49 4.08 -1.70
CA CYS A 199 27.26 5.20 -2.19
C CYS A 199 27.14 6.38 -1.21
N PRO A 200 28.13 7.29 -1.13
CA PRO A 200 27.88 8.59 -0.53
C PRO A 200 26.78 9.32 -1.31
N PRO A 201 25.79 9.94 -0.65
CA PRO A 201 24.77 10.74 -1.31
C PRO A 201 25.39 11.89 -2.13
N PRO A 202 24.78 12.28 -3.26
CA PRO A 202 25.36 13.24 -4.17
C PRO A 202 25.46 14.65 -3.55
N PRO A 203 26.43 15.47 -3.99
CA PRO A 203 26.53 16.86 -3.57
C PRO A 203 25.20 17.61 -3.79
N GLY A 204 24.80 18.42 -2.80
CA GLY A 204 23.53 19.15 -2.85
C GLY A 204 22.30 18.38 -2.37
N SER A 205 22.43 17.13 -1.90
CA SER A 205 21.39 16.43 -1.11
C SER A 205 21.46 16.72 0.39
N GLY A 206 22.40 17.56 0.83
CA GLY A 206 22.74 17.70 2.25
C GLY A 206 23.56 16.54 2.81
N GLY A 207 24.05 15.63 1.96
CA GLY A 207 24.86 14.47 2.36
C GLY A 207 24.04 13.28 2.86
N ALA A 208 22.72 13.29 2.65
CA ALA A 208 21.79 12.23 3.02
C ALA A 208 20.85 11.87 1.84
N PRO A 209 20.21 10.69 1.87
CA PRO A 209 19.00 10.41 1.09
C PRO A 209 17.83 11.32 1.52
N ASP A 210 16.81 11.47 0.68
CA ASP A 210 15.57 12.21 1.02
C ASP A 210 14.81 11.48 2.13
N TYR A 211 14.61 10.16 2.01
CA TYR A 211 14.11 9.31 3.09
C TYR A 211 15.28 8.82 3.96
N ALA A 212 15.45 9.41 5.15
CA ALA A 212 16.63 9.16 6.00
C ALA A 212 16.97 7.68 6.30
N PRO A 213 16.00 6.75 6.47
CA PRO A 213 16.29 5.32 6.66
C PRO A 213 16.76 4.58 5.40
N ALA A 214 16.67 5.19 4.22
CA ALA A 214 17.04 4.54 2.97
C ALA A 214 18.55 4.36 2.83
N VAL A 215 18.93 3.30 2.13
CA VAL A 215 20.31 3.11 1.64
C VAL A 215 20.43 3.76 0.27
N TRP A 216 21.36 4.71 0.13
CA TRP A 216 21.59 5.38 -1.14
C TRP A 216 22.34 4.50 -2.14
N ARG A 217 21.75 4.26 -3.32
CA ARG A 217 22.34 3.50 -4.44
C ARG A 217 22.11 4.24 -5.75
N ALA A 218 23.01 5.15 -6.10
CA ALA A 218 22.80 6.08 -7.21
C ALA A 218 22.53 5.37 -8.56
N SER A 219 21.38 5.68 -9.16
CA SER A 219 21.12 5.39 -10.58
C SER A 219 21.61 6.54 -11.45
N PRO A 220 22.27 6.27 -12.60
CA PRO A 220 22.59 7.30 -13.59
C PRO A 220 21.40 7.66 -14.50
N ASN A 221 20.31 6.89 -14.45
CA ASN A 221 19.18 6.98 -15.36
C ASN A 221 18.13 7.98 -14.84
N PHE A 222 18.47 9.26 -14.83
CA PHE A 222 17.55 10.33 -14.42
C PHE A 222 17.86 11.60 -15.20
N ASN A 223 16.98 12.60 -15.07
CA ASN A 223 17.26 13.96 -15.53
C ASN A 223 16.44 14.96 -14.70
N GLN A 224 16.55 16.25 -15.01
CA GLN A 224 15.78 17.27 -14.29
C GLN A 224 14.28 17.20 -14.61
N ARG A 225 13.43 17.41 -13.60
CA ARG A 225 12.00 17.68 -13.80
C ARG A 225 11.81 19.03 -14.53
N PRO A 226 10.71 19.23 -15.27
CA PRO A 226 10.34 20.55 -15.76
C PRO A 226 10.28 21.57 -14.62
N ALA A 227 10.68 22.82 -14.90
CA ALA A 227 10.65 23.90 -13.90
C ALA A 227 9.26 24.58 -13.79
N ASP A 228 8.31 24.23 -14.65
CA ASP A 228 6.93 24.72 -14.62
C ASP A 228 6.03 23.81 -13.75
N SER A 229 4.72 24.11 -13.73
CA SER A 229 3.76 23.36 -12.92
C SER A 229 3.64 21.88 -13.31
N THR A 230 4.05 21.48 -14.51
CA THR A 230 4.00 20.08 -14.94
C THR A 230 5.07 19.22 -14.28
N GLY A 231 6.12 19.83 -13.70
CA GLY A 231 7.16 19.15 -12.93
C GLY A 231 6.91 19.10 -11.42
N ALA A 232 5.82 19.70 -10.93
CA ALA A 232 5.50 19.71 -9.51
C ALA A 232 5.05 18.31 -9.05
N MET A 233 5.81 17.68 -8.16
CA MET A 233 5.52 16.33 -7.67
C MET A 233 4.24 16.30 -6.83
N HIS A 234 3.28 15.46 -7.22
CA HIS A 234 2.04 15.29 -6.46
C HIS A 234 1.41 13.90 -6.54
N ILE A 235 2.07 12.92 -7.18
CA ILE A 235 1.57 11.53 -7.27
C ILE A 235 2.70 10.55 -6.92
N VAL A 236 2.38 9.52 -6.15
CA VAL A 236 3.24 8.36 -5.89
C VAL A 236 2.71 7.18 -6.71
N ILE A 237 3.60 6.55 -7.48
CA ILE A 237 3.26 5.34 -8.25
C ILE A 237 3.87 4.13 -7.56
N ILE A 238 3.03 3.14 -7.29
CA ILE A 238 3.41 1.86 -6.72
C ILE A 238 3.68 0.88 -7.86
N HIS A 239 4.87 0.28 -7.82
CA HIS A 239 5.34 -0.70 -8.78
C HIS A 239 5.68 -2.03 -8.10
N THR A 240 5.76 -3.10 -8.90
CA THR A 240 6.46 -4.34 -8.53
C THR A 240 7.61 -4.61 -9.48
N CYS A 241 8.75 -4.98 -8.94
CA CYS A 241 10.00 -5.19 -9.67
C CYS A 241 10.01 -6.36 -10.67
N GLU A 242 8.98 -7.21 -10.69
CA GLU A 242 8.96 -8.53 -11.34
C GLU A 242 10.23 -9.35 -11.04
N SER A 243 10.72 -9.22 -9.80
CA SER A 243 11.96 -9.83 -9.30
C SER A 243 12.19 -9.60 -7.81
N ASN A 244 13.16 -10.33 -7.26
CA ASN A 244 13.69 -10.10 -5.93
C ASN A 244 14.37 -8.73 -5.78
N TYR A 245 14.51 -8.28 -4.53
CA TYR A 245 15.03 -6.96 -4.17
C TYR A 245 16.39 -6.65 -4.80
N THR A 246 17.31 -7.61 -4.74
CA THR A 246 18.69 -7.39 -5.20
C THR A 246 18.75 -7.25 -6.70
N SER A 247 18.05 -8.13 -7.42
CA SER A 247 17.96 -8.04 -8.87
C SER A 247 17.27 -6.75 -9.32
N CYS A 248 16.29 -6.26 -8.56
CA CYS A 248 15.56 -5.03 -8.85
C CYS A 248 16.46 -3.79 -8.78
N TRP A 249 17.05 -3.49 -7.61
CA TRP A 249 17.89 -2.30 -7.50
C TRP A 249 19.13 -2.41 -8.39
N SER A 250 19.71 -3.61 -8.55
CA SER A 250 20.90 -3.79 -9.39
C SER A 250 20.61 -3.50 -10.86
N TRP A 251 19.39 -3.74 -11.35
CA TRP A 251 18.99 -3.39 -12.69
C TRP A 251 18.77 -1.87 -12.82
N LEU A 252 18.07 -1.27 -11.85
CA LEU A 252 17.71 0.15 -11.89
C LEU A 252 18.90 1.10 -11.71
N VAL A 253 20.03 0.64 -11.13
CA VAL A 253 21.28 1.41 -11.08
C VAL A 253 22.22 1.16 -12.26
N ASN A 254 21.90 0.20 -13.13
CA ASN A 254 22.69 -0.07 -14.32
C ASN A 254 22.36 0.93 -15.43
N LEU A 255 23.36 1.63 -15.97
CA LEU A 255 23.15 2.56 -17.10
C LEU A 255 22.47 1.88 -18.30
N ALA A 256 22.75 0.60 -18.54
CA ALA A 256 22.17 -0.14 -19.66
C ALA A 256 20.65 -0.32 -19.56
N SER A 257 20.05 -0.21 -18.37
CA SER A 257 18.61 -0.43 -18.20
C SER A 257 17.75 0.66 -18.81
N GLN A 258 18.28 1.88 -18.94
CA GLN A 258 17.52 3.07 -19.38
C GLN A 258 16.20 3.23 -18.60
N ALA A 259 16.18 2.79 -17.34
CA ALA A 259 15.07 2.87 -16.40
C ALA A 259 15.60 3.12 -14.98
N SER A 260 14.79 3.71 -14.11
CA SER A 260 15.09 3.92 -12.70
C SER A 260 13.81 4.19 -11.91
N ALA A 261 13.87 4.02 -10.59
CA ALA A 261 12.84 4.46 -9.67
C ALA A 261 13.46 5.35 -8.58
N HIS A 262 12.63 6.01 -7.77
CA HIS A 262 13.16 6.75 -6.63
C HIS A 262 13.54 5.79 -5.53
N TYR A 263 12.68 4.81 -5.25
CA TYR A 263 12.86 3.87 -4.15
C TYR A 263 12.61 2.43 -4.55
N VAL A 264 13.27 1.49 -3.85
CA VAL A 264 12.99 0.05 -3.91
C VAL A 264 12.85 -0.48 -2.49
N VAL A 265 11.78 -1.21 -2.17
CA VAL A 265 11.51 -1.81 -0.86
C VAL A 265 11.68 -3.32 -0.92
N ASN A 266 12.49 -3.87 -0.01
CA ASN A 266 12.75 -5.31 0.02
C ASN A 266 11.58 -6.12 0.60
N GLU A 267 11.55 -7.42 0.35
CA GLU A 267 10.39 -8.27 0.69
C GLU A 267 10.21 -8.47 2.20
N ASP A 268 11.28 -8.35 3.01
CA ASP A 268 11.18 -8.49 4.47
C ASP A 268 10.96 -7.15 5.20
N GLY A 269 10.93 -6.01 4.49
CA GLY A 269 10.77 -4.67 5.03
C GLY A 269 11.95 -4.14 5.84
N SER A 270 13.09 -4.83 5.84
CA SER A 270 14.27 -4.43 6.62
C SER A 270 15.17 -3.40 5.93
N GLU A 271 14.93 -3.10 4.64
CA GLU A 271 15.68 -2.12 3.87
C GLU A 271 14.85 -1.50 2.73
N ALA A 272 14.98 -0.18 2.57
CA ALA A 272 14.61 0.53 1.35
C ALA A 272 15.88 1.10 0.70
N SER A 273 16.03 0.96 -0.61
CA SER A 273 17.04 1.68 -1.38
C SER A 273 16.45 2.99 -1.88
N GLN A 274 17.22 4.08 -1.90
CA GLN A 274 16.91 5.26 -2.71
C GLN A 274 17.91 5.34 -3.87
N LEU A 275 17.41 5.44 -5.11
CA LEU A 275 18.23 5.43 -6.31
C LEU A 275 18.35 6.78 -7.01
N VAL A 276 17.29 7.57 -6.93
CA VAL A 276 17.18 8.92 -7.51
C VAL A 276 16.60 9.84 -6.45
N LEU A 277 17.11 11.07 -6.36
CA LEU A 277 16.52 12.08 -5.47
C LEU A 277 15.14 12.48 -5.99
N GLU A 278 14.20 12.72 -5.09
CA GLU A 278 12.82 13.03 -5.46
C GLU A 278 12.73 14.27 -6.36
N ARG A 279 13.55 15.29 -6.10
CA ARG A 279 13.61 16.52 -6.93
C ARG A 279 13.94 16.26 -8.40
N ASP A 280 14.58 15.13 -8.68
CA ASP A 280 14.99 14.72 -10.01
C ASP A 280 13.96 13.75 -10.60
N ARG A 281 13.92 13.65 -11.93
CA ARG A 281 13.01 12.79 -12.67
C ARG A 281 13.63 11.41 -12.85
N ALA A 282 13.21 10.43 -12.05
CA ALA A 282 13.45 9.01 -12.34
C ALA A 282 12.66 8.55 -13.58
N TRP A 283 13.03 7.41 -14.17
CA TRP A 283 12.43 6.86 -15.39
C TRP A 283 11.70 5.55 -15.08
N HIS A 284 10.55 5.63 -14.41
CA HIS A 284 9.80 4.46 -13.91
C HIS A 284 8.46 4.22 -14.63
N ILE A 285 7.89 5.23 -15.29
CA ILE A 285 6.66 5.11 -16.09
C ILE A 285 6.84 5.77 -17.45
N ALA A 286 6.62 5.04 -18.55
CA ALA A 286 6.79 5.61 -19.89
C ALA A 286 5.54 6.37 -20.38
N ALA A 287 4.37 6.06 -19.80
CA ALA A 287 3.09 6.61 -20.22
C ALA A 287 3.00 8.14 -20.10
N LEU A 288 2.36 8.74 -21.10
CA LEU A 288 1.74 10.05 -20.94
C LEU A 288 0.51 9.92 -20.03
N TYR A 289 0.25 10.94 -19.23
CA TYR A 289 -0.89 10.94 -18.33
C TYR A 289 -2.20 10.99 -19.09
N ASP A 290 -3.12 10.12 -18.69
CA ASP A 290 -4.52 10.13 -19.11
C ASP A 290 -5.38 10.14 -17.84
N CYS A 291 -6.00 11.28 -17.55
CA CYS A 291 -6.81 11.43 -16.35
C CYS A 291 -8.00 10.46 -16.32
N THR A 292 -8.46 9.94 -17.46
CA THR A 292 -9.57 8.97 -17.47
C THR A 292 -9.19 7.68 -16.76
N LEU A 293 -7.89 7.36 -16.71
CA LEU A 293 -7.31 6.25 -15.95
C LEU A 293 -7.10 6.57 -14.47
N ASN A 294 -7.20 7.84 -14.07
CA ASN A 294 -7.03 8.29 -12.69
C ASN A 294 -8.26 9.05 -12.17
N ARG A 295 -9.46 8.50 -12.40
CA ARG A 295 -10.74 9.05 -11.88
C ARG A 295 -10.97 10.51 -12.29
N ARG A 296 -10.50 10.88 -13.49
CA ARG A 296 -10.53 12.26 -14.04
C ARG A 296 -9.81 13.29 -13.14
N HIS A 297 -8.87 12.84 -12.31
CA HIS A 297 -8.02 13.71 -11.52
C HIS A 297 -7.01 14.42 -12.42
N ASP A 298 -6.85 15.73 -12.24
CA ASP A 298 -5.84 16.56 -12.91
C ASP A 298 -5.77 16.44 -14.44
N CYS A 299 -6.93 16.47 -15.11
CA CYS A 299 -7.03 16.40 -16.58
C CYS A 299 -6.27 17.49 -17.35
N TRP A 300 -5.81 18.55 -16.68
CA TRP A 300 -4.92 19.54 -17.28
C TRP A 300 -3.52 18.97 -17.59
N LEU A 301 -3.14 17.85 -16.97
CA LEU A 301 -1.91 17.09 -17.25
C LEU A 301 -2.05 16.10 -18.41
N ASN A 302 -3.21 15.99 -19.07
CA ASN A 302 -3.39 15.03 -20.17
C ASN A 302 -2.31 15.23 -21.25
N GLY A 303 -1.62 14.15 -21.61
CA GLY A 303 -0.51 14.17 -22.57
C GLY A 303 0.84 14.62 -21.99
N VAL A 304 0.90 15.01 -20.71
CA VAL A 304 2.17 15.27 -20.00
C VAL A 304 2.80 13.94 -19.63
N GLN A 305 4.11 13.83 -19.81
CA GLN A 305 4.85 12.61 -19.47
C GLN A 305 4.83 12.38 -17.94
N SER A 306 4.38 11.19 -17.50
CA SER A 306 4.04 10.93 -16.09
C SER A 306 5.22 10.99 -15.12
N ASN A 307 6.45 10.64 -15.54
CA ASN A 307 7.62 10.82 -14.67
C ASN A 307 7.82 12.29 -14.22
N HIS A 308 7.25 13.31 -14.91
CA HIS A 308 7.47 14.72 -14.56
C HIS A 308 7.03 15.08 -13.15
N PHE A 309 5.92 14.52 -12.69
CA PHE A 309 5.23 14.90 -11.45
C PHE A 309 5.01 13.71 -10.50
N THR A 310 5.64 12.57 -10.76
CA THR A 310 5.47 11.35 -9.97
C THR A 310 6.73 10.90 -9.24
N VAL A 311 6.54 10.19 -8.13
CA VAL A 311 7.57 9.44 -7.39
C VAL A 311 7.27 7.94 -7.51
N GLY A 312 8.11 7.20 -8.23
CA GLY A 312 8.03 5.73 -8.31
C GLY A 312 8.64 5.02 -7.10
N VAL A 313 7.87 4.11 -6.50
CA VAL A 313 8.27 3.20 -5.42
C VAL A 313 8.11 1.75 -5.88
N GLU A 314 9.24 1.07 -6.03
CA GLU A 314 9.33 -0.32 -6.45
C GLU A 314 9.25 -1.28 -5.28
N HIS A 315 8.47 -2.35 -5.42
CA HIS A 315 8.39 -3.43 -4.44
C HIS A 315 9.00 -4.70 -5.00
N ALA A 316 9.98 -5.24 -4.28
CA ALA A 316 10.50 -6.56 -4.58
C ALA A 316 9.36 -7.59 -4.54
N GLY A 317 9.21 -8.39 -5.59
CA GLY A 317 8.04 -9.22 -5.82
C GLY A 317 7.57 -9.19 -7.27
N PHE A 318 6.35 -9.68 -7.48
CA PHE A 318 5.71 -9.91 -8.78
C PHE A 318 4.24 -9.51 -8.70
N ALA A 319 3.70 -8.93 -9.77
CA ALA A 319 2.28 -8.60 -9.87
C ALA A 319 1.38 -9.85 -9.76
N SER A 320 1.89 -11.01 -10.17
CA SER A 320 1.14 -12.27 -10.13
C SER A 320 1.09 -12.93 -8.75
N GLN A 321 1.78 -12.38 -7.74
CA GLN A 321 1.89 -13.04 -6.43
C GLN A 321 0.55 -13.00 -5.68
N ASP A 322 0.29 -14.01 -4.84
CA ASP A 322 -1.00 -14.14 -4.15
C ASP A 322 -1.13 -13.19 -2.95
N SER A 323 0.01 -12.78 -2.39
CA SER A 323 0.05 -11.86 -1.26
C SER A 323 1.43 -11.20 -1.12
N PHE A 324 1.45 -10.02 -0.51
CA PHE A 324 2.68 -9.29 -0.16
C PHE A 324 2.98 -9.42 1.34
N PRO A 325 4.26 -9.56 1.74
CA PRO A 325 4.63 -9.61 3.14
C PRO A 325 4.17 -8.35 3.90
N ALA A 326 3.55 -8.54 5.06
CA ALA A 326 3.06 -7.44 5.89
C ALA A 326 4.18 -6.45 6.29
N SER A 327 5.41 -6.95 6.52
CA SER A 327 6.55 -6.10 6.86
C SER A 327 7.03 -5.25 5.68
N GLN A 328 6.93 -5.74 4.44
CA GLN A 328 7.19 -4.93 3.24
C GLN A 328 6.15 -3.82 3.10
N MET A 329 4.87 -4.15 3.31
CA MET A 329 3.78 -3.15 3.28
C MET A 329 3.97 -2.08 4.36
N GLU A 330 4.39 -2.48 5.56
CA GLU A 330 4.69 -1.56 6.66
C GLU A 330 5.84 -0.60 6.32
N ALA A 331 6.97 -1.15 5.84
CA ALA A 331 8.14 -0.35 5.48
C ALA A 331 7.82 0.62 4.33
N SER A 332 7.05 0.16 3.34
CA SER A 332 6.63 1.00 2.23
C SER A 332 5.62 2.06 2.65
N ALA A 333 4.66 1.73 3.52
CA ALA A 333 3.71 2.71 4.02
C ALA A 333 4.39 3.82 4.83
N ALA A 334 5.44 3.50 5.59
CA ALA A 334 6.27 4.48 6.28
C ALA A 334 7.02 5.39 5.31
N LEU A 335 7.63 4.82 4.26
CA LEU A 335 8.28 5.57 3.20
C LEU A 335 7.29 6.50 2.47
N VAL A 336 6.15 6.00 2.02
CA VAL A 336 5.15 6.82 1.31
C VAL A 336 4.54 7.87 2.22
N CYS A 337 4.39 7.59 3.53
CA CYS A 337 4.01 8.61 4.49
C CYS A 337 5.03 9.77 4.52
N ASP A 338 6.32 9.47 4.58
CA ASP A 338 7.40 10.45 4.55
C ASP A 338 7.34 11.31 3.27
N VAL A 339 7.33 10.66 2.10
CA VAL A 339 7.22 11.32 0.78
C VAL A 339 6.00 12.24 0.73
N THR A 340 4.82 11.72 1.12
CA THR A 340 3.57 12.47 1.01
C THR A 340 3.50 13.63 2.00
N ARG A 341 4.05 13.47 3.21
CA ARG A 341 4.12 14.54 4.22
C ARG A 341 5.00 15.68 3.74
N ASP A 342 6.19 15.37 3.26
CA ASP A 342 7.20 16.37 2.91
C ASP A 342 6.82 17.15 1.65
N ARG A 343 5.99 16.55 0.77
CA ARG A 343 5.50 17.15 -0.47
C ARG A 343 4.06 17.65 -0.40
N GLY A 344 3.36 17.46 0.71
CA GLY A 344 1.95 17.85 0.85
C GLY A 344 1.00 17.09 -0.07
N ILE A 345 1.34 15.84 -0.41
CA ILE A 345 0.55 14.99 -1.31
C ILE A 345 -0.62 14.38 -0.53
N PRO A 346 -1.87 14.51 -1.01
CA PRO A 346 -3.01 13.83 -0.39
C PRO A 346 -2.82 12.31 -0.40
N ARG A 347 -3.21 11.63 0.68
CA ARG A 347 -3.04 10.18 0.83
C ARG A 347 -4.35 9.48 0.45
N ASP A 348 -4.64 9.43 -0.84
CA ASP A 348 -5.82 8.77 -1.39
C ASP A 348 -5.50 8.08 -2.73
N TRP A 349 -6.49 7.40 -3.32
CA TRP A 349 -6.32 6.64 -4.57
C TRP A 349 -6.30 7.49 -5.85
N GLN A 350 -6.21 8.82 -5.75
CA GLN A 350 -5.90 9.69 -6.89
C GLN A 350 -4.42 10.08 -6.93
N HIS A 351 -3.75 10.00 -5.77
CA HIS A 351 -2.37 10.44 -5.62
C HIS A 351 -1.42 9.30 -5.20
N ILE A 352 -1.94 8.17 -4.75
CA ILE A 352 -1.17 6.92 -4.57
C ILE A 352 -1.83 5.88 -5.48
N VAL A 353 -1.17 5.57 -6.60
CA VAL A 353 -1.79 4.85 -7.73
C VAL A 353 -0.91 3.72 -8.24
N ALA A 354 -1.53 2.73 -8.90
CA ALA A 354 -0.82 1.64 -9.55
C ALA A 354 -0.13 2.11 -10.84
N HIS A 355 1.02 1.53 -11.17
CA HIS A 355 1.61 1.69 -12.50
C HIS A 355 0.70 1.15 -13.60
N GLY A 356 0.17 -0.06 -13.45
CA GLY A 356 -0.79 -0.68 -14.37
C GLY A 356 -2.11 0.08 -14.50
N GLN A 357 -2.47 0.93 -13.53
CA GLN A 357 -3.60 1.84 -13.67
C GLN A 357 -3.29 2.95 -14.67
N LEU A 358 -2.11 3.57 -14.60
CA LEU A 358 -1.74 4.68 -15.48
C LEU A 358 -1.15 4.25 -16.83
N GLN A 359 -0.69 3.00 -16.96
CA GLN A 359 -0.14 2.42 -18.19
C GLN A 359 -0.74 1.03 -18.50
N PRO A 360 -2.06 0.88 -18.66
CA PRO A 360 -2.72 -0.42 -18.81
C PRO A 360 -2.45 -1.12 -20.15
N ALA A 361 -1.75 -0.46 -21.08
CA ALA A 361 -1.46 -1.01 -22.41
C ALA A 361 -0.51 -2.22 -22.34
N ASP A 362 0.43 -2.20 -21.41
CA ASP A 362 1.49 -3.21 -21.26
C ASP A 362 1.93 -3.43 -19.80
N ARG A 363 1.31 -2.75 -18.82
CA ARG A 363 1.60 -2.89 -17.38
C ARG A 363 0.42 -3.44 -16.60
N THR A 364 0.72 -4.27 -15.61
CA THR A 364 -0.25 -4.88 -14.69
C THR A 364 0.11 -4.72 -13.23
N ASP A 365 1.30 -4.19 -12.92
CA ASP A 365 1.82 -4.01 -11.58
C ASP A 365 1.09 -2.91 -10.80
N PRO A 366 0.94 -3.04 -9.47
CA PRO A 366 1.47 -4.09 -8.60
C PRO A 366 0.61 -5.37 -8.54
N GLY A 367 -0.33 -5.55 -9.47
CA GLY A 367 -1.16 -6.74 -9.58
C GLY A 367 -2.46 -6.71 -8.77
N PRO A 368 -3.35 -7.69 -9.00
CA PRO A 368 -4.70 -7.70 -8.41
C PRO A 368 -4.70 -7.96 -6.90
N HIS A 369 -3.64 -8.54 -6.34
CA HIS A 369 -3.54 -8.87 -4.91
C HIS A 369 -2.86 -7.77 -4.09
N TRP A 370 -2.54 -6.62 -4.68
CA TRP A 370 -2.06 -5.48 -3.91
C TRP A 370 -3.18 -4.97 -2.96
N PRO A 371 -2.91 -4.85 -1.66
CA PRO A 371 -3.94 -4.55 -0.67
C PRO A 371 -4.27 -3.04 -0.60
N TRP A 372 -4.77 -2.46 -1.70
CA TRP A 372 -4.92 -1.00 -1.89
C TRP A 372 -5.58 -0.25 -0.72
N ILE A 373 -6.69 -0.76 -0.18
CA ILE A 373 -7.42 -0.06 0.88
C ILE A 373 -6.62 -0.09 2.19
N ALA A 374 -6.20 -1.28 2.62
CA ALA A 374 -5.39 -1.45 3.82
C ALA A 374 -4.05 -0.69 3.72
N TYR A 375 -3.43 -0.68 2.54
CA TYR A 375 -2.16 0.02 2.30
C TYR A 375 -2.31 1.53 2.45
N VAL A 376 -3.28 2.17 1.78
CA VAL A 376 -3.48 3.62 1.89
C VAL A 376 -3.90 4.03 3.31
N HIS A 377 -4.76 3.26 3.98
CA HIS A 377 -5.08 3.48 5.39
C HIS A 377 -3.84 3.39 6.28
N ARG A 378 -2.93 2.46 5.98
CA ARG A 378 -1.69 2.33 6.75
C ARG A 378 -0.77 3.53 6.54
N VAL A 379 -0.62 4.02 5.31
CA VAL A 379 0.12 5.26 5.00
C VAL A 379 -0.43 6.43 5.81
N GLN A 380 -1.75 6.61 5.82
CA GLN A 380 -2.44 7.66 6.57
C GLN A 380 -2.19 7.55 8.08
N ALA A 381 -2.35 6.35 8.64
CA ALA A 381 -2.15 6.09 10.06
C ALA A 381 -0.72 6.42 10.51
N LEU A 382 0.29 6.01 9.73
CA LEU A 382 1.69 6.33 9.99
C LEU A 382 1.99 7.83 9.89
N CYS A 383 1.14 8.56 9.15
CA CYS A 383 1.20 10.01 9.00
C CYS A 383 0.32 10.78 9.99
N GLY A 384 -0.20 10.11 11.02
CA GLY A 384 -0.97 10.74 12.08
C GLY A 384 -2.43 11.04 11.72
N GLU A 385 -2.93 10.48 10.62
CA GLU A 385 -4.35 10.57 10.24
C GLU A 385 -5.11 9.37 10.80
N VAL A 386 -6.31 9.60 11.35
CA VAL A 386 -7.28 8.53 11.64
C VAL A 386 -8.37 8.61 10.59
N VAL A 387 -8.55 7.53 9.83
CA VAL A 387 -9.64 7.41 8.86
C VAL A 387 -10.68 6.42 9.38
N VAL A 388 -11.94 6.82 9.30
CA VAL A 388 -13.10 6.00 9.61
C VAL A 388 -13.88 5.81 8.31
N ASP A 389 -13.79 4.61 7.76
CA ASP A 389 -14.51 4.13 6.58
C ASP A 389 -15.89 3.60 6.99
N ASP A 390 -16.90 3.70 6.12
CA ASP A 390 -18.25 3.18 6.42
C ASP A 390 -18.27 1.66 6.64
N SER A 391 -17.29 0.96 6.07
CA SER A 391 -17.07 -0.47 6.25
C SER A 391 -16.13 -0.75 7.43
N ALA A 392 -16.66 -1.43 8.44
CA ALA A 392 -15.89 -1.85 9.60
C ALA A 392 -14.67 -2.73 9.25
N ALA A 393 -14.67 -3.41 8.10
CA ALA A 393 -13.56 -4.26 7.66
C ALA A 393 -12.25 -3.48 7.36
N PHE A 394 -12.35 -2.18 7.10
CA PHE A 394 -11.20 -1.32 6.78
C PHE A 394 -10.77 -0.40 7.93
N ASN A 395 -11.49 -0.45 9.04
CA ASN A 395 -11.20 0.36 10.22
C ASN A 395 -10.27 -0.39 11.18
N ASP A 396 -9.30 0.32 11.77
CA ASP A 396 -8.61 -0.16 12.95
C ASP A 396 -9.58 -0.08 14.15
N PRO A 397 -10.07 -1.21 14.70
CA PRO A 397 -11.06 -1.18 15.77
C PRO A 397 -10.54 -0.54 17.07
N ALA A 398 -9.22 -0.36 17.21
CA ALA A 398 -8.65 0.36 18.35
C ALA A 398 -8.79 1.89 18.24
N LEU A 399 -8.97 2.41 17.02
CA LEU A 399 -8.92 3.85 16.71
C LEU A 399 -10.15 4.37 15.96
N ALA A 400 -10.86 3.53 15.20
CA ALA A 400 -11.91 3.91 14.27
C ALA A 400 -13.07 2.90 14.32
N ALA A 401 -14.30 3.41 14.30
CA ALA A 401 -15.52 2.59 14.22
C ALA A 401 -16.64 3.33 13.50
N ALA A 402 -17.23 2.71 12.48
CA ALA A 402 -18.44 3.19 11.83
C ALA A 402 -19.66 2.38 12.28
N ALA A 403 -20.78 3.06 12.47
CA ALA A 403 -22.06 2.46 12.78
C ALA A 403 -23.17 3.17 12.03
N ALA A 404 -24.02 2.42 11.33
CA ALA A 404 -25.20 2.95 10.65
C ALA A 404 -26.45 2.15 11.08
N PRO A 405 -27.61 2.79 11.26
CA PRO A 405 -28.88 2.10 11.49
C PRO A 405 -29.18 1.09 10.38
N GLY A 406 -29.91 0.02 10.68
CA GLY A 406 -30.23 -1.04 9.72
C GLY A 406 -31.02 -0.57 8.48
N ALA A 407 -31.64 0.61 8.52
CA ALA A 407 -32.30 1.22 7.38
C ALA A 407 -31.34 1.83 6.34
N TRP A 408 -30.06 2.01 6.68
CA TRP A 408 -29.05 2.53 5.76
C TRP A 408 -28.58 1.43 4.81
N THR A 409 -28.66 1.71 3.51
CA THR A 409 -28.35 0.76 2.44
C THR A 409 -26.90 0.94 1.98
N ALA A 410 -26.14 -0.15 1.95
CA ALA A 410 -24.79 -0.17 1.38
C ALA A 410 -24.85 -0.19 -0.16
N SER A 411 -23.94 0.51 -0.82
CA SER A 411 -23.80 0.55 -2.27
C SER A 411 -22.38 0.96 -2.68
N ASP A 412 -21.99 0.59 -3.88
CA ASP A 412 -20.76 0.97 -4.57
C ASP A 412 -21.06 1.46 -6.01
N SER A 413 -22.35 1.70 -6.29
CA SER A 413 -22.84 1.94 -7.66
C SER A 413 -22.51 3.32 -8.22
N THR A 414 -22.37 4.32 -7.34
CA THR A 414 -21.91 5.65 -7.73
C THR A 414 -20.42 5.75 -7.40
N PRO A 415 -19.53 5.99 -8.37
CA PRO A 415 -18.08 6.01 -8.14
C PRO A 415 -17.64 7.14 -7.20
N ASP A 416 -16.34 7.28 -6.99
CA ASP A 416 -15.71 8.32 -6.14
C ASP A 416 -15.89 8.14 -4.63
N TYR A 417 -16.42 6.99 -4.20
CA TYR A 417 -16.40 6.59 -2.79
C TYR A 417 -14.98 6.31 -2.29
N TYR A 418 -14.85 6.32 -0.97
CA TYR A 418 -13.65 5.94 -0.25
C TYR A 418 -13.71 4.45 0.12
N GLY A 419 -12.59 3.74 0.07
CA GLY A 419 -12.53 2.33 0.42
C GLY A 419 -13.36 1.44 -0.53
N GLY A 420 -14.25 0.63 0.04
CA GLY A 420 -15.00 -0.39 -0.68
C GLY A 420 -16.42 -0.01 -1.10
N GLY A 421 -16.93 1.15 -0.69
CA GLY A 421 -18.29 1.57 -1.01
C GLY A 421 -18.75 2.74 -0.14
N TYR A 422 -20.07 2.88 0.01
CA TYR A 422 -20.70 3.86 0.88
C TYR A 422 -22.04 3.33 1.38
N ARG A 423 -22.61 4.01 2.37
CA ARG A 423 -23.98 3.81 2.85
C ARG A 423 -24.83 5.02 2.57
N TRP A 424 -26.13 4.82 2.36
CA TRP A 424 -27.06 5.92 2.15
C TRP A 424 -28.42 5.67 2.80
N ALA A 425 -29.13 6.76 3.10
CA ALA A 425 -30.51 6.71 3.57
C ALA A 425 -31.33 7.91 3.03
N PRO A 426 -32.64 7.76 2.77
CA PRO A 426 -33.49 8.85 2.32
C PRO A 426 -33.68 9.88 3.42
N THR A 427 -33.67 11.18 3.10
CA THR A 427 -33.89 12.23 4.09
C THR A 427 -35.33 12.22 4.62
N GLN A 428 -35.49 12.41 5.93
CA GLN A 428 -36.80 12.45 6.59
C GLN A 428 -36.85 13.56 7.67
N PRO A 429 -37.86 14.45 7.70
CA PRO A 429 -37.92 15.58 8.63
C PRO A 429 -37.95 15.19 10.11
N ASP A 430 -38.50 14.01 10.41
CA ASP A 430 -38.70 13.46 11.76
C ASP A 430 -37.65 12.41 12.16
N ALA A 431 -36.70 12.08 11.27
CA ALA A 431 -35.62 11.16 11.60
C ALA A 431 -34.85 11.62 12.85
N THR A 432 -34.44 10.67 13.67
CA THR A 432 -33.67 10.91 14.91
C THR A 432 -32.33 10.20 14.89
N ASP A 433 -32.06 9.42 13.84
CA ASP A 433 -30.90 8.59 13.65
C ASP A 433 -29.97 9.14 12.54
N GLY A 434 -28.83 8.49 12.40
CA GLY A 434 -27.78 8.87 11.48
C GLY A 434 -26.62 7.88 11.49
N ALA A 435 -25.77 7.96 10.47
CA ALA A 435 -24.54 7.17 10.41
C ALA A 435 -23.45 7.85 11.25
N ALA A 436 -22.87 7.12 12.19
CA ALA A 436 -21.84 7.59 13.10
C ALA A 436 -20.46 7.09 12.67
N PHE A 437 -19.53 8.03 12.52
CA PHE A 437 -18.09 7.78 12.35
C PHE A 437 -17.39 8.15 13.65
N SER A 438 -16.92 7.15 14.38
CA SER A 438 -16.29 7.31 15.69
C SER A 438 -14.79 7.15 15.60
N PHE A 439 -14.05 8.00 16.31
CA PHE A 439 -12.59 7.99 16.36
C PHE A 439 -12.09 8.14 17.79
N ARG A 440 -11.02 7.44 18.14
CA ARG A 440 -10.44 7.45 19.48
C ARG A 440 -9.21 8.34 19.54
N LEU A 441 -9.17 9.22 20.54
CA LEU A 441 -7.97 9.96 20.91
C LEU A 441 -7.38 9.43 22.21
N SER A 442 -6.08 9.18 22.26
CA SER A 442 -5.38 8.75 23.48
C SER A 442 -5.19 9.89 24.48
N ALA A 443 -5.16 11.14 24.00
CA ALA A 443 -5.07 12.35 24.78
C ALA A 443 -5.99 13.43 24.19
N ALA A 444 -6.37 14.41 25.01
CA ALA A 444 -7.10 15.57 24.52
C ALA A 444 -6.23 16.37 23.54
N GLY A 445 -6.83 16.96 22.50
CA GLY A 445 -6.10 17.70 21.50
C GLY A 445 -6.99 18.37 20.45
N SER A 446 -6.43 19.35 19.75
CA SER A 446 -7.05 19.94 18.58
C SER A 446 -7.02 18.94 17.42
N ARG A 447 -8.13 18.77 16.73
CA ARG A 447 -8.25 17.94 15.53
C ARG A 447 -9.08 18.65 14.47
N THR A 448 -8.64 18.52 13.23
CA THR A 448 -9.40 18.91 12.05
C THR A 448 -10.15 17.69 11.52
N LEU A 449 -11.45 17.84 11.28
CA LEU A 449 -12.31 16.80 10.73
C LEU A 449 -12.63 17.10 9.28
N ASP A 450 -12.36 16.14 8.41
CA ASP A 450 -12.77 16.16 7.01
C ASP A 450 -13.73 15.01 6.73
N VAL A 451 -14.70 15.23 5.85
CA VAL A 451 -15.62 14.18 5.39
C VAL A 451 -15.51 14.01 3.88
N ARG A 452 -15.87 12.82 3.43
CA ARG A 452 -15.94 12.47 2.01
C ARG A 452 -17.30 11.85 1.69
N TRP A 453 -17.70 11.93 0.43
CA TRP A 453 -18.92 11.34 -0.11
C TRP A 453 -18.78 11.10 -1.61
N THR A 454 -19.71 10.31 -2.16
CA THR A 454 -20.00 10.28 -3.60
C THR A 454 -21.14 11.23 -3.96
N SER A 455 -21.00 11.94 -5.07
CA SER A 455 -21.95 12.97 -5.51
C SER A 455 -23.06 12.45 -6.42
N GLY A 456 -24.20 13.12 -6.40
CA GLY A 456 -25.32 12.82 -7.28
C GLY A 456 -26.45 13.84 -7.15
N THR A 457 -27.28 13.95 -8.19
CA THR A 457 -28.38 14.95 -8.23
C THR A 457 -29.49 14.67 -7.22
N ASN A 458 -29.57 13.45 -6.68
CA ASN A 458 -30.52 13.05 -5.65
C ASN A 458 -29.94 13.11 -4.22
N ARG A 459 -28.72 13.62 -4.03
CA ARG A 459 -28.13 13.78 -2.69
C ARG A 459 -28.62 15.06 -2.02
N SER A 460 -28.56 15.12 -0.69
CA SER A 460 -28.91 16.36 0.03
C SER A 460 -27.87 17.43 -0.23
N SER A 461 -28.32 18.62 -0.62
CA SER A 461 -27.47 19.82 -0.71
C SER A 461 -27.19 20.47 0.65
N ARG A 462 -27.69 19.88 1.73
CA ARG A 462 -27.62 20.41 3.10
C ARG A 462 -27.37 19.31 4.13
N ALA A 463 -26.72 18.21 3.74
CA ALA A 463 -26.40 17.08 4.60
C ALA A 463 -25.74 17.55 5.91
N ALA A 464 -26.30 17.18 7.06
CA ALA A 464 -25.89 17.72 8.36
C ALA A 464 -25.00 16.74 9.13
N TYR A 465 -23.80 17.19 9.51
CA TYR A 465 -22.80 16.45 10.26
C TYR A 465 -22.68 17.03 11.67
N ALA A 466 -23.17 16.28 12.67
CA ALA A 466 -23.06 16.64 14.08
C ALA A 466 -21.73 16.12 14.67
N THR A 467 -20.89 17.03 15.16
CA THR A 467 -19.63 16.70 15.82
C THR A 467 -19.85 16.57 17.32
N ILE A 468 -19.55 15.41 17.89
CA ILE A 468 -19.89 15.05 19.28
C ILE A 468 -18.65 14.55 20.01
N THR A 469 -18.39 15.08 21.21
CA THR A 469 -17.25 14.68 22.04
C THR A 469 -17.48 13.33 22.74
N ALA A 470 -16.43 12.77 23.32
CA ALA A 470 -16.52 11.60 24.17
C ALA A 470 -17.41 11.79 25.42
N ALA A 471 -17.62 13.03 25.86
CA ALA A 471 -18.55 13.34 26.96
C ALA A 471 -20.03 13.38 26.50
N GLY A 472 -20.28 13.38 25.20
CA GLY A 472 -21.62 13.50 24.61
C GLY A 472 -22.02 14.94 24.23
N ASP A 473 -21.11 15.91 24.36
CA ASP A 473 -21.38 17.30 23.99
C ASP A 473 -21.33 17.47 22.47
N THR A 474 -22.36 18.09 21.89
CA THR A 474 -22.34 18.48 20.47
C THR A 474 -21.59 19.80 20.31
N LEU A 475 -20.43 19.76 19.66
CA LEU A 475 -19.60 20.94 19.41
C LEU A 475 -20.12 21.78 18.25
N ALA A 476 -20.62 21.13 17.19
CA ALA A 476 -21.10 21.80 15.98
C ALA A 476 -22.02 20.89 15.17
N VAL A 477 -22.84 21.51 14.31
CA VAL A 477 -23.54 20.85 13.21
C VAL A 477 -23.17 21.57 11.92
N ALA A 478 -22.26 20.98 11.14
CA ALA A 478 -21.84 21.52 9.85
C ALA A 478 -22.73 20.97 8.73
N ARG A 479 -23.01 21.78 7.71
CA ARG A 479 -23.78 21.33 6.53
C ARG A 479 -22.89 21.29 5.30
N GLN A 480 -23.01 20.21 4.53
CA GLN A 480 -22.31 20.02 3.28
C GLN A 480 -23.29 19.78 2.14
N ASP A 481 -22.93 20.23 0.95
CA ASP A 481 -23.66 19.95 -0.28
C ASP A 481 -23.12 18.67 -0.91
N GLN A 482 -23.86 17.55 -0.75
CA GLN A 482 -23.44 16.27 -1.31
C GLN A 482 -23.76 16.12 -2.80
N THR A 483 -24.41 17.11 -3.44
CA THR A 483 -24.73 17.02 -4.86
C THR A 483 -23.51 17.19 -5.76
N THR A 484 -22.42 17.75 -5.22
CA THR A 484 -21.17 18.05 -5.93
C THR A 484 -19.95 17.77 -5.04
N GLY A 485 -18.75 17.86 -5.61
CA GLY A 485 -17.49 17.75 -4.87
C GLY A 485 -17.13 16.35 -4.37
N GLY A 486 -17.89 15.32 -4.73
CA GLY A 486 -17.60 13.93 -4.36
C GLY A 486 -16.21 13.49 -4.79
N GLY A 487 -15.67 12.49 -4.09
CA GLY A 487 -14.31 12.01 -4.37
C GLY A 487 -13.19 12.88 -3.82
N ARG A 488 -13.49 13.83 -2.93
CA ARG A 488 -12.50 14.69 -2.28
C ARG A 488 -12.81 14.83 -0.79
N TRP A 489 -11.80 15.16 0.00
CA TRP A 489 -11.96 15.48 1.42
C TRP A 489 -12.45 16.92 1.60
N HIS A 490 -13.50 17.11 2.39
CA HIS A 490 -14.08 18.41 2.71
C HIS A 490 -14.02 18.68 4.20
N THR A 491 -13.35 19.77 4.59
CA THR A 491 -13.20 20.14 6.00
C THR A 491 -14.54 20.57 6.60
N LEU A 492 -14.94 19.91 7.70
CA LEU A 492 -16.04 20.35 8.55
C LEU A 492 -15.62 21.47 9.49
N GLY A 493 -14.41 21.38 10.03
CA GLY A 493 -13.85 22.35 10.97
C GLY A 493 -12.77 21.74 11.86
N THR A 494 -12.27 22.56 12.80
CA THR A 494 -11.24 22.19 13.76
C THR A 494 -11.76 22.45 15.17
N TRP A 495 -11.64 21.46 16.05
CA TRP A 495 -12.10 21.55 17.43
C TRP A 495 -11.12 20.88 18.39
N THR A 496 -11.18 21.27 19.67
CA THR A 496 -10.49 20.55 20.74
C THR A 496 -11.39 19.43 21.26
N PHE A 497 -10.88 18.20 21.19
CA PHE A 497 -11.59 17.02 21.67
C PHE A 497 -10.96 16.51 22.98
N PRO A 498 -11.75 15.95 23.90
CA PRO A 498 -11.21 15.18 25.02
C PRO A 498 -10.61 13.85 24.53
N ALA A 499 -9.78 13.23 25.37
CA ALA A 499 -9.39 11.84 25.19
C ALA A 499 -10.63 10.92 25.22
N GLY A 500 -10.56 9.79 24.52
CA GLY A 500 -11.65 8.83 24.39
C GLY A 500 -12.29 8.82 23.01
N TRP A 501 -13.48 8.22 22.93
CA TRP A 501 -14.22 8.02 21.68
C TRP A 501 -15.09 9.23 21.34
N ASN A 502 -14.63 10.01 20.38
CA ASN A 502 -15.38 11.12 19.78
C ASN A 502 -16.08 10.61 18.52
N ARG A 503 -17.07 11.35 18.00
CA ARG A 503 -17.78 10.93 16.78
C ARG A 503 -18.30 12.09 15.95
N VAL A 504 -18.46 11.83 14.66
CA VAL A 504 -19.25 12.64 13.73
C VAL A 504 -20.46 11.83 13.30
N VAL A 505 -21.65 12.40 13.42
CA VAL A 505 -22.91 11.74 13.01
C VAL A 505 -23.49 12.48 11.82
N LEU A 506 -23.58 11.79 10.67
CA LEU A 506 -24.34 12.26 9.51
C LEU A 506 -25.82 11.97 9.74
N LEU A 507 -26.60 13.04 9.93
CA LEU A 507 -28.02 12.96 10.25
C LEU A 507 -28.85 12.66 9.01
N GLN A 508 -29.83 11.76 9.15
CA GLN A 508 -30.87 11.54 8.14
C GLN A 508 -31.92 12.68 8.14
N ARG A 509 -31.95 13.48 9.22
CA ARG A 509 -32.92 14.56 9.40
C ARG A 509 -32.71 15.71 8.42
N ASP A 510 -33.56 15.76 7.41
CA ASP A 510 -33.66 16.87 6.46
C ASP A 510 -35.04 16.86 5.77
N VAL A 511 -35.31 17.85 4.91
CA VAL A 511 -36.50 17.83 4.04
C VAL A 511 -36.53 16.55 3.20
N SER A 512 -37.70 15.90 3.09
CA SER A 512 -37.86 14.69 2.27
C SER A 512 -37.59 14.97 0.79
N GLY A 513 -37.15 13.94 0.06
CA GLY A 513 -36.97 13.99 -1.40
C GLY A 513 -35.52 13.90 -1.87
N ALA A 514 -34.57 13.77 -0.94
CA ALA A 514 -33.16 13.52 -1.23
C ALA A 514 -32.67 12.29 -0.46
N VAL A 515 -31.39 11.97 -0.60
CA VAL A 515 -30.68 11.00 0.25
C VAL A 515 -29.41 11.62 0.84
N VAL A 516 -28.99 11.15 2.00
CA VAL A 516 -27.66 11.42 2.56
C VAL A 516 -26.75 10.22 2.36
N VAL A 517 -25.47 10.46 2.13
CA VAL A 517 -24.43 9.46 1.87
C VAL A 517 -23.34 9.51 2.94
N ALA A 518 -23.12 8.39 3.60
CA ALA A 518 -22.05 8.14 4.56
C ALA A 518 -20.96 7.32 3.85
N ASP A 519 -19.77 7.90 3.70
CA ASP A 519 -18.66 7.29 2.98
C ASP A 519 -17.43 7.22 3.91
N ALA A 520 -16.76 8.35 4.19
CA ALA A 520 -15.66 8.34 5.15
C ALA A 520 -15.49 9.65 5.93
N LEU A 521 -14.84 9.51 7.10
CA LEU A 521 -14.34 10.60 7.95
C LEU A 521 -12.82 10.49 8.03
N ARG A 522 -12.12 11.63 7.91
CA ARG A 522 -10.69 11.75 8.23
C ARG A 522 -10.49 12.72 9.38
N VAL A 523 -9.65 12.33 10.32
CA VAL A 523 -9.24 13.12 11.48
C VAL A 523 -7.73 13.34 11.38
N ARG A 524 -7.32 14.60 11.39
CA ARG A 524 -5.91 15.00 11.33
C ARG A 524 -5.60 16.05 12.39
N GLU A 525 -4.33 16.19 12.73
CA GLU A 525 -3.88 17.20 13.68
C GLU A 525 -4.10 18.64 13.20
#